data_AF-A0A9D1KYV4-F1
#
_entry.id   AF-A0A9D1KYV4-F1
#
_cell.length_a   1.000
_cell.length_b   1.000
_cell.length_c   1.000
_cell.angle_alpha   90.00
_cell.angle_beta   90.00
_cell.angle_gamma   90.00
#
_symmetry.space_group_name_H-M   'P 1'
#
loop_
_entity.id
_entity.type
_entity.pdbx_description
1 polymer ?
#
loop_
_entity_poly.entity_id
_entity_poly.type
_entity_poly.pdbx_seq_one_letter_code
_entity_poly.pdbx_strand_id
1 'polypeptide(L)'
;MEAVENNYEPKRGGINNVLLKTASMILICFIILASLYILVVGHNAPGGGFIAGLMLSGGTVLLYLCFGKPFASNLRLNFRILLPIGLSCALGTGLAGCFFGKPFLTHAFGHVELPFFGDWELTSASVFDFGVFLVVIGTCLTIIMNIGENK
;
A
#
# COMPACT_ATOMS: atom_id res chain seq x y z
N MET A 1 57.19 -24.46 3.54
CA MET A 1 55.97 -25.05 2.94
C MET A 1 54.79 -24.47 3.72
N GLU A 2 54.61 -23.15 3.66
CA GLU A 2 53.73 -22.41 4.57
C GLU A 2 53.38 -21.03 3.97
N ALA A 3 52.84 -21.03 2.76
CA ALA A 3 52.48 -19.78 2.07
C ALA A 3 51.25 -19.93 1.15
N VAL A 4 50.32 -20.83 1.48
CA VAL A 4 49.06 -20.97 0.72
C VAL A 4 47.90 -21.38 1.63
N GLU A 5 47.73 -20.70 2.76
CA GLU A 5 46.48 -20.83 3.50
C GLU A 5 46.06 -19.48 4.02
N ASN A 6 44.79 -19.16 3.72
CA ASN A 6 44.01 -18.10 4.33
C ASN A 6 44.06 -16.69 3.70
N ASN A 7 43.65 -16.61 2.43
CA ASN A 7 43.07 -15.38 1.87
C ASN A 7 41.79 -15.66 1.08
N TYR A 8 40.96 -16.59 1.59
CA TYR A 8 39.59 -16.73 1.14
C TYR A 8 38.73 -15.67 1.84
N GLU A 9 38.72 -14.44 1.33
CA GLU A 9 37.59 -13.56 1.57
C GLU A 9 36.37 -14.17 0.85
N PRO A 10 35.28 -14.53 1.56
CA PRO A 10 34.08 -14.98 0.88
C PRO A 10 33.60 -13.82 0.04
N LYS A 11 33.76 -13.92 -1.28
CA LYS A 11 33.03 -13.07 -2.23
C LYS A 11 31.57 -13.20 -1.83
N ARG A 12 31.05 -12.20 -1.12
CA ARG A 12 29.63 -12.08 -0.82
C ARG A 12 28.99 -11.86 -2.17
N GLY A 13 28.71 -12.97 -2.86
CA GLY A 13 28.08 -13.00 -4.16
C GLY A 13 26.71 -12.42 -3.95
N GLY A 14 26.60 -11.10 -4.08
CA GLY A 14 25.34 -10.43 -4.23
C GLY A 14 24.71 -11.09 -5.44
N ILE A 15 23.73 -11.95 -5.20
CA ILE A 15 23.09 -12.69 -6.25
C ILE A 15 22.51 -11.62 -7.17
N ASN A 16 23.14 -11.40 -8.33
CA ASN A 16 22.62 -10.53 -9.37
C ASN A 16 21.42 -11.27 -9.98
N ASN A 17 20.34 -11.36 -9.21
CA ASN A 17 19.10 -11.99 -9.61
C ASN A 17 18.35 -11.05 -10.56
N VAL A 18 18.90 -10.90 -11.77
CA VAL A 18 18.27 -10.16 -12.85
C VAL A 18 16.87 -10.73 -13.10
N LEU A 19 16.75 -12.07 -13.05
CA LEU A 19 15.46 -12.76 -13.15
C LEU A 19 14.47 -12.29 -12.07
N LEU A 20 14.87 -12.26 -10.80
CA LEU A 20 14.01 -11.83 -9.69
C LEU A 20 13.60 -10.36 -9.82
N LYS A 21 14.55 -9.47 -10.18
CA LYS A 21 14.27 -8.05 -10.39
C LYS A 21 13.28 -7.85 -11.53
N THR A 22 13.51 -8.48 -12.68
CA THR A 22 12.61 -8.41 -13.83
C THR A 22 11.23 -8.97 -13.49
N ALA A 23 11.15 -10.14 -12.85
CA ALA A 23 9.88 -10.74 -12.43
C ALA A 23 9.12 -9.85 -11.43
N SER A 24 9.81 -9.28 -10.45
CA SER A 24 9.22 -8.37 -9.45
C SER A 24 8.65 -7.09 -10.09
N MET A 25 9.28 -6.58 -11.15
CA MET A 25 8.78 -5.41 -11.89
C MET A 25 7.49 -5.74 -12.65
N ILE A 26 7.42 -6.92 -13.27
CA ILE A 26 6.19 -7.36 -13.93
C ILE A 26 5.09 -7.56 -12.87
N LEU A 27 5.40 -8.26 -11.77
CA LEU A 27 4.45 -8.54 -10.70
C LEU A 27 3.88 -7.27 -10.06
N ILE A 28 4.70 -6.25 -9.79
CA ILE A 28 4.19 -5.03 -9.14
C ILE A 28 3.13 -4.33 -10.02
N CYS A 29 3.31 -4.31 -11.34
CA CYS A 29 2.31 -3.74 -12.25
C CYS A 29 0.96 -4.45 -12.11
N PHE A 30 0.97 -5.79 -12.04
CA PHE A 30 -0.25 -6.57 -11.81
C PHE A 30 -0.83 -6.34 -10.40
N ILE A 31 0.02 -6.28 -9.37
CA ILE A 31 -0.42 -6.06 -7.98
C ILE A 31 -1.09 -4.69 -7.83
N ILE A 32 -0.54 -3.63 -8.44
CA ILE A 32 -1.14 -2.28 -8.40
C ILE A 32 -2.53 -2.33 -9.05
N LEU A 33 -2.65 -2.92 -10.24
CA LEU A 33 -3.93 -3.02 -10.94
C LEU A 33 -4.95 -3.84 -10.13
N ALA A 34 -4.55 -5.00 -9.61
CA ALA A 34 -5.42 -5.85 -8.79
C ALA A 34 -5.85 -5.15 -7.50
N SER A 35 -4.94 -4.45 -6.84
CA SER A 35 -5.22 -3.67 -5.64
C SER A 35 -6.24 -2.56 -5.92
N LEU A 36 -6.08 -1.80 -7.00
CA LEU A 36 -7.02 -0.74 -7.37
C LEU A 36 -8.37 -1.32 -7.79
N TYR A 37 -8.38 -2.44 -8.51
CA TYR A 37 -9.60 -3.14 -8.88
C TYR A 37 -10.40 -3.60 -7.65
N ILE A 38 -9.74 -4.25 -6.67
CA ILE A 38 -10.42 -4.71 -5.44
C ILE A 38 -10.90 -3.54 -4.58
N LEU A 39 -10.16 -2.42 -4.57
CA LEU A 39 -10.57 -1.20 -3.88
C LEU A 39 -11.88 -0.64 -4.45
N VAL A 40 -12.01 -0.64 -5.79
CA VAL A 40 -13.22 -0.18 -6.47
C VAL A 40 -14.34 -1.21 -6.33
N VAL A 41 -14.10 -2.47 -6.63
CA VAL A 41 -15.14 -3.52 -6.62
C VAL A 41 -15.67 -3.86 -5.22
N GLY A 42 -14.92 -3.51 -4.17
CA GLY A 42 -15.29 -3.75 -2.77
C GLY A 42 -16.65 -3.18 -2.35
N HIS A 43 -17.25 -2.26 -3.11
CA HIS A 43 -18.59 -1.75 -2.80
C HIS A 43 -19.72 -2.76 -3.07
N ASN A 44 -19.54 -3.70 -4.00
CA ASN A 44 -20.60 -4.65 -4.44
C ASN A 44 -20.25 -6.12 -4.24
N ALA A 45 -19.00 -6.44 -3.90
CA ALA A 45 -18.50 -7.82 -3.78
C ALA A 45 -17.54 -7.93 -2.58
N PRO A 46 -17.22 -9.14 -2.07
CA PRO A 46 -16.24 -9.30 -0.99
C PRO A 46 -14.88 -8.69 -1.42
N GLY A 47 -14.45 -7.66 -0.69
CA GLY A 47 -13.29 -6.82 -1.02
C GLY A 47 -13.15 -5.64 -0.06
N GLY A 48 -12.49 -4.56 -0.50
CA GLY A 48 -12.44 -3.28 0.24
C GLY A 48 -11.03 -2.72 0.45
N GLY A 49 -10.98 -1.61 1.20
CA GLY A 49 -9.75 -0.84 1.40
C GLY A 49 -8.62 -1.59 2.10
N PHE A 50 -8.97 -2.48 3.03
CA PHE A 50 -7.99 -3.22 3.82
C PHE A 50 -7.15 -4.18 2.98
N ILE A 51 -7.81 -5.10 2.25
CA ILE A 51 -7.11 -6.13 1.47
C ILE A 51 -6.37 -5.53 0.26
N ALA A 52 -6.95 -4.48 -0.36
CA ALA A 52 -6.26 -3.69 -1.38
C ALA A 52 -4.97 -3.08 -0.82
N GLY A 53 -5.03 -2.46 0.37
CA GLY A 53 -3.87 -1.86 1.01
C GLY A 53 -2.78 -2.89 1.34
N LEU A 54 -3.17 -4.08 1.80
CA LEU A 54 -2.24 -5.18 2.05
C LEU A 54 -1.57 -5.70 0.77
N MET A 55 -2.31 -5.84 -0.33
CA MET A 55 -1.76 -6.24 -1.62
C MET A 55 -0.71 -5.24 -2.10
N LEU A 56 -1.03 -3.95 -2.13
CA LEU A 56 -0.10 -2.92 -2.57
C LEU A 56 1.13 -2.82 -1.65
N SER A 57 0.93 -2.97 -0.33
CA SER A 57 2.02 -3.01 0.63
C SER A 57 2.93 -4.21 0.39
N GLY A 58 2.37 -5.41 0.21
CA GLY A 58 3.13 -6.63 -0.06
C GLY A 58 3.94 -6.54 -1.36
N GLY A 59 3.35 -6.01 -2.43
CA GLY A 59 4.08 -5.75 -3.67
C GLY A 59 5.22 -4.74 -3.50
N THR A 60 4.99 -3.67 -2.73
CA THR A 60 6.03 -2.68 -2.44
C THR A 60 7.16 -3.27 -1.59
N VAL A 61 6.83 -4.14 -0.62
CA VAL A 61 7.82 -4.89 0.18
C VAL A 61 8.62 -5.84 -0.70
N LEU A 62 7.99 -6.52 -1.66
CA LEU A 62 8.70 -7.35 -2.64
C LEU A 62 9.75 -6.53 -3.40
N LEU A 63 9.41 -5.33 -3.88
CA LEU A 63 10.36 -4.43 -4.52
C LEU A 63 11.49 -4.01 -3.57
N TYR A 64 11.17 -3.69 -2.32
CA TYR A 64 12.16 -3.36 -1.30
C TYR A 64 13.17 -4.51 -1.10
N LEU A 65 12.70 -5.76 -1.03
CA LEU A 65 13.57 -6.94 -0.91
C LEU A 65 14.43 -7.19 -2.16
N CYS A 66 13.89 -6.95 -3.36
CA CYS A 66 14.59 -7.22 -4.62
C CYS A 66 15.63 -6.15 -4.98
N PHE A 67 15.35 -4.88 -4.69
CA PHE A 67 16.22 -3.76 -5.05
C PHE A 67 17.05 -3.21 -3.89
N GLY A 68 16.66 -3.50 -2.64
CA GLY A 68 17.40 -3.12 -1.43
C GLY A 68 17.42 -1.62 -1.18
N LYS A 69 18.48 -1.16 -0.48
CA LYS A 69 18.64 0.23 -0.02
C LYS A 69 18.51 1.31 -1.11
N PRO A 70 18.99 1.12 -2.37
CA PRO A 70 18.80 2.10 -3.43
C PRO A 70 17.32 2.44 -3.70
N PHE A 71 16.44 1.44 -3.65
CA PHE A 71 15.00 1.64 -3.83
C PHE A 71 14.40 2.38 -2.62
N ALA A 72 14.79 1.98 -1.41
CA ALA A 72 14.38 2.65 -0.18
C ALA A 72 14.77 4.15 -0.16
N SER A 73 15.99 4.47 -0.60
CA SER A 73 16.46 5.86 -0.67
C SER A 73 15.77 6.70 -1.73
N ASN A 74 15.22 6.07 -2.77
CA ASN A 74 14.49 6.76 -3.83
C ASN A 74 13.02 6.97 -3.46
N LEU A 75 12.48 6.16 -2.55
CA LEU A 75 11.17 6.33 -1.93
C LEU A 75 11.23 7.47 -0.90
N ARG A 76 11.22 8.72 -1.40
CA ARG A 76 11.14 9.94 -0.57
C ARG A 76 9.77 10.17 0.09
N LEU A 77 8.89 9.18 0.04
CA LEU A 77 7.55 9.27 0.62
C LEU A 77 7.61 8.93 2.11
N ASN A 78 7.26 9.89 2.95
CA ASN A 78 7.08 9.64 4.37
C ASN A 78 5.77 8.90 4.59
N PHE A 79 5.84 7.56 4.63
CA PHE A 79 4.67 6.70 4.80
C PHE A 79 3.91 6.96 6.12
N ARG A 80 4.57 7.54 7.12
CA ARG A 80 3.94 7.94 8.38
C ARG A 80 2.89 9.03 8.18
N ILE A 81 2.96 9.84 7.12
CA ILE A 81 1.96 10.88 6.82
C ILE A 81 0.65 10.26 6.29
N LEU A 82 0.70 9.07 5.67
CA LEU A 82 -0.52 8.40 5.19
C LEU A 82 -1.45 7.99 6.34
N LEU A 83 -0.90 7.72 7.53
CA LEU A 83 -1.67 7.35 8.73
C LEU A 83 -2.66 8.44 9.16
N PRO A 84 -2.23 9.68 9.52
CA PRO A 84 -3.16 10.72 9.93
C PRO A 84 -4.09 11.14 8.79
N ILE A 85 -3.65 11.11 7.53
CA ILE A 85 -4.51 11.43 6.39
C ILE A 85 -5.62 10.40 6.24
N GLY A 86 -5.28 9.11 6.18
CA GLY A 86 -6.25 8.04 6.02
C GLY A 86 -7.21 7.95 7.19
N LEU A 87 -6.70 8.12 8.42
CA LEU A 87 -7.52 8.13 9.63
C LEU A 87 -8.47 9.33 9.66
N SER A 88 -8.00 10.52 9.29
CA SER A 88 -8.86 11.72 9.21
C SER A 88 -9.95 11.56 8.15
N CYS A 89 -9.62 10.92 7.02
CA CYS A 89 -10.58 10.62 5.97
C CYS A 89 -11.67 9.63 6.46
N ALA A 90 -11.28 8.52 7.08
CA ALA A 90 -12.20 7.52 7.62
C ALA A 90 -13.05 8.06 8.79
N LEU A 91 -12.47 8.87 9.67
CA LEU A 91 -13.22 9.54 10.74
C LEU A 91 -14.17 10.60 10.17
N GLY A 92 -13.72 11.38 9.20
CA GLY A 92 -14.54 12.40 8.54
C GLY A 92 -15.79 11.80 7.88
N THR A 93 -15.65 10.66 7.20
CA THR A 93 -16.80 9.96 6.60
C THR A 93 -17.75 9.39 7.65
N GLY A 94 -17.23 8.82 8.74
CA GLY A 94 -18.05 8.33 9.85
C GLY A 94 -18.79 9.45 10.60
N LEU A 95 -18.12 10.59 10.83
CA LEU A 95 -18.68 11.76 11.51
C LEU A 95 -19.68 12.53 10.65
N ALA A 96 -19.56 12.48 9.33
CA ALA A 96 -20.52 13.10 8.42
C ALA A 96 -21.95 12.65 8.73
N GLY A 97 -22.18 11.36 9.00
CA GLY A 97 -23.49 10.85 9.41
C GLY A 97 -24.05 11.50 10.67
N CYS A 98 -23.20 11.74 11.68
CA CYS A 98 -23.58 12.41 12.93
C CYS A 98 -24.02 13.86 12.71
N PHE A 99 -23.36 14.59 11.80
CA PHE A 99 -23.75 15.97 11.46
C PHE A 99 -25.15 16.06 10.84
N PHE A 100 -25.61 14.99 10.18
CA PHE A 100 -26.96 14.87 9.63
C PHE A 100 -27.97 14.22 10.59
N GLY A 101 -27.63 14.08 11.88
CA GLY A 101 -28.51 13.51 12.90
C GLY A 101 -28.71 11.99 12.78
N LYS A 102 -27.89 11.30 11.98
CA LYS A 102 -27.89 9.84 11.85
C LYS A 102 -26.80 9.21 12.74
N PRO A 103 -26.91 7.92 13.11
CA PRO A 103 -25.87 7.23 13.86
C PRO A 103 -24.50 7.30 13.17
N PHE A 104 -23.43 7.22 13.96
CA PHE A 104 -22.05 7.13 13.44
C PHE A 104 -21.93 5.97 12.44
N LEU A 105 -21.12 6.15 11.38
CA LEU A 105 -20.97 5.19 10.27
C LEU A 105 -22.27 4.89 9.50
N THR A 106 -23.29 5.76 9.60
CA THR A 106 -24.45 5.61 8.70
C THR A 106 -24.00 5.91 7.27
N HIS A 107 -23.92 4.87 6.45
CA HIS A 107 -23.62 5.00 5.04
C HIS A 107 -24.78 5.69 4.32
N ALA A 108 -24.57 6.95 3.95
CA ALA A 108 -25.44 7.62 3.00
C ALA A 108 -25.06 7.18 1.58
N PHE A 109 -26.04 6.74 0.80
CA PHE A 109 -25.95 6.64 -0.64
C PHE A 109 -25.98 8.07 -1.19
N GLY A 110 -24.82 8.60 -1.53
CA GLY A 110 -24.71 9.86 -2.24
C GLY A 110 -24.55 9.55 -3.72
N HIS A 111 -25.41 10.08 -4.58
CA HIS A 111 -25.14 10.15 -6.00
C HIS A 111 -24.16 11.32 -6.19
N VAL A 112 -22.89 11.00 -6.48
CA VAL A 112 -21.91 12.03 -6.85
C VAL A 112 -21.88 12.06 -8.37
N GLU A 113 -22.55 13.04 -8.95
CA GLU A 113 -22.48 13.31 -10.39
C GLU A 113 -21.07 13.82 -10.73
N LEU A 114 -20.19 12.92 -11.17
CA LEU A 114 -18.89 13.28 -11.71
C LEU A 114 -19.06 13.68 -13.18
N PRO A 115 -18.63 14.89 -13.59
CA PRO A 115 -18.91 15.46 -14.92
C PRO A 115 -18.33 14.66 -16.11
N PHE A 116 -17.53 13.62 -15.86
CA PHE A 116 -16.92 12.77 -16.87
C PHE A 116 -17.37 11.29 -16.83
N PHE A 117 -18.05 10.85 -15.76
CA PHE A 117 -18.34 9.42 -15.50
C PHE A 117 -19.82 9.07 -15.31
N GLY A 118 -20.75 10.03 -15.40
CA GLY A 118 -22.19 9.80 -15.19
C GLY A 118 -22.58 9.64 -13.72
N ASP A 119 -23.76 9.07 -13.45
CA ASP A 119 -24.26 8.74 -12.10
C ASP A 119 -23.44 7.60 -11.50
N TRP A 120 -22.30 7.91 -10.90
CA TRP A 120 -21.57 6.93 -10.14
C TRP A 120 -22.18 6.83 -8.75
N GLU A 121 -22.60 5.63 -8.36
CA GLU A 121 -23.05 5.31 -6.99
C GLU A 121 -21.85 5.28 -6.03
N LEU A 122 -21.15 6.41 -5.89
CA LEU A 122 -20.09 6.62 -4.92
C LEU A 122 -20.73 6.72 -3.53
N THR A 123 -20.95 5.57 -2.92
CA THR A 123 -21.40 5.52 -1.52
C THR A 123 -20.31 6.08 -0.63
N SER A 124 -20.68 6.80 0.42
CA SER A 124 -19.76 7.24 1.49
C SER A 124 -18.87 6.10 2.05
N ALA A 125 -19.30 4.84 1.89
CA ALA A 125 -18.53 3.63 2.14
C ALA A 125 -17.22 3.56 1.34
N SER A 126 -17.21 3.94 0.06
CA SER A 126 -16.00 3.90 -0.78
C SER A 126 -14.94 4.90 -0.32
N VAL A 127 -15.36 6.06 0.20
CA VAL A 127 -14.44 7.06 0.76
C VAL A 127 -13.88 6.58 2.10
N PHE A 128 -14.71 5.92 2.92
CA PHE A 128 -14.25 5.26 4.14
C PHE A 128 -13.20 4.18 3.82
N ASP A 129 -13.46 3.31 2.85
CA ASP A 129 -12.52 2.28 2.40
C ASP A 129 -11.21 2.88 1.85
N PHE A 130 -11.29 3.98 1.12
CA PHE A 130 -10.09 4.71 0.69
C PHE A 130 -9.27 5.22 1.88
N GLY A 131 -9.92 5.74 2.92
CA GLY A 131 -9.25 6.10 4.17
C GLY A 131 -8.53 4.91 4.81
N VAL A 132 -9.21 3.77 4.92
CA VAL A 132 -8.63 2.51 5.44
C VAL A 132 -7.44 2.05 4.58
N PHE A 133 -7.56 2.11 3.25
CA PHE A 133 -6.49 1.76 2.31
C PHE A 133 -5.20 2.55 2.57
N LEU A 134 -5.31 3.87 2.76
CA LEU A 134 -4.16 4.74 3.08
C LEU A 134 -3.53 4.38 4.42
N VAL A 135 -4.35 4.13 5.46
CA VAL A 135 -3.86 3.73 6.79
C VAL A 135 -3.07 2.43 6.71
N VAL A 136 -3.58 1.42 5.99
CA VAL A 136 -2.93 0.12 5.87
C VAL A 136 -1.57 0.25 5.18
N ILE A 137 -1.51 0.96 4.06
CA ILE A 137 -0.25 1.19 3.33
C ILE A 137 0.76 1.93 4.21
N GLY A 138 0.31 3.02 4.83
CA GLY A 138 1.13 3.82 5.73
C GLY A 138 1.70 2.97 6.87
N THR A 139 0.87 2.15 7.50
CA THR A 139 1.27 1.28 8.62
C THR A 139 2.27 0.22 8.17
N CYS A 140 1.93 -0.58 7.15
CA CYS A 140 2.75 -1.70 6.71
C CYS A 140 4.13 -1.23 6.24
N LEU A 141 4.18 -0.21 5.38
CA LEU A 141 5.46 0.28 4.87
C LEU A 141 6.28 0.98 5.94
N THR A 142 5.66 1.73 6.85
CA THR A 142 6.37 2.31 8.00
C THR A 142 7.01 1.23 8.86
N ILE A 143 6.28 0.16 9.19
CA ILE A 143 6.82 -0.94 10.01
C ILE A 143 8.00 -1.60 9.30
N ILE A 144 7.84 -2.01 8.04
CA ILE A 144 8.87 -2.73 7.30
C ILE A 144 10.13 -1.89 7.09
N MET A 145 9.97 -0.61 6.74
CA MET A 145 11.12 0.28 6.53
C MET A 145 11.87 0.53 7.84
N ASN A 146 11.17 0.73 8.97
CA ASN A 146 11.83 0.90 10.28
C ASN A 146 12.58 -0.37 10.71
N ILE A 147 12.02 -1.56 10.47
CA ILE A 147 12.70 -2.83 10.74
C ILE A 147 13.93 -2.99 9.83
N GLY A 148 13.81 -2.63 8.55
CA GLY A 148 14.89 -2.77 7.57
C GLY A 148 16.02 -1.75 7.73
N GLU A 149 15.77 -0.63 8.41
CA GLU A 149 16.75 0.42 8.65
C GLU A 149 17.60 0.18 9.92
N ASN A 150 17.05 -0.53 10.90
CA ASN A 150 17.74 -0.85 12.14
C ASN A 150 18.88 -1.85 11.86
N LYS A 151 20.12 -1.39 12.03
CA LYS A 151 21.35 -2.19 11.86
C LYS A 151 21.70 -2.91 13.14
#